data_AF-A0A523JIV0-F1
#
_entry.id   AF-A0A523JIV0-F1
#
_cell.length_a   1.000
_cell.length_b   1.000
_cell.length_c   1.000
_cell.angle_alpha   90.00
_cell.angle_beta   90.00
_cell.angle_gamma   90.00
#
_symmetry.space_group_name_H-M   'P 1'
#
loop_
_entity.id
_entity.type
_entity.pdbx_description
1 polymer ?
#
loop_
_entity_poly.entity_id
_entity_poly.type
_entity_poly.pdbx_seq_one_letter_code
_entity_poly.pdbx_strand_id
1 'polypeptide(L)'
;MTNLADLDLKTIMSLTGIPAQKDLVNPKDPMEMAKKVRVTFRPLPKGYDNKAIVNFRAILQEKLEKYGVSNLSWADSTEKPTGSFINRLILGRRVRRNIHAVIDVKREYSFIRKMLSAFAEGIYRIFRTPERSVMGILKISGWADNFTARWLADPYNTQVVTLKPLDLEFIDKDTPYERKIVLGLQDLISTMSEIVIGISNDKFSIVNMNLSDSSYSLDEIDEFITTSFIPKTYAPIKPPVLNRFIKGEFDPSASIFAERLANLGKDLKKTDLFPHGSKFSEKIPRLSHRDVVEKVLEGRTGVSYGFIALVESPRYEGDKRISPQKWAKLSEIKNINKDYVRESSDGRWYVKSVLRGDTIYQQVPDIWIVTSRSGSDKTNLDRDTDIVRVGLIKGKLYLQTPKGVDLKRRDIRPSFDTYVILAQALSCTLYTPKLVEDGIPIVHFHGYPDPKWFNQNEYHIGAQNPSVPCGTIEAALLNFDGVYEMANANGNMMDLLCLVESDHGVNILGPKPEYIVSRLLEGSSSGDIMLGGRYLPELKRASAG
;
A
#
# COMPACT_ATOMS: atom_id res chain seq x y z
N MET A 1 -12.53 20.35 -2.40
CA MET A 1 -12.54 20.47 -0.92
C MET A 1 -11.43 19.59 -0.38
N THR A 2 -10.56 20.11 0.50
CA THR A 2 -9.36 19.41 1.03
C THR A 2 -9.59 18.74 2.39
N ASN A 3 -10.85 18.46 2.74
CA ASN A 3 -11.21 17.76 3.96
C ASN A 3 -11.60 16.33 3.61
N LEU A 4 -11.25 15.41 4.49
CA LEU A 4 -11.83 14.08 4.57
C LEU A 4 -12.43 13.95 5.97
N ALA A 5 -13.47 13.16 6.08
CA ALA A 5 -14.36 13.19 7.21
C ALA A 5 -14.81 14.64 7.48
N ASP A 6 -14.54 15.11 8.69
CA ASP A 6 -14.77 16.46 9.16
C ASP A 6 -13.47 17.21 9.51
N LEU A 7 -12.32 16.68 9.11
CA LEU A 7 -11.00 17.20 9.42
C LEU A 7 -10.23 17.56 8.14
N ASP A 8 -9.30 18.52 8.24
CA ASP A 8 -8.35 18.73 7.15
C ASP A 8 -7.35 17.55 7.07
N LEU A 9 -6.85 17.27 5.86
CA LEU A 9 -5.94 16.14 5.65
C LEU A 9 -4.68 16.21 6.52
N LYS A 10 -4.11 17.41 6.72
CA LYS A 10 -2.90 17.59 7.54
C LYS A 10 -3.14 17.20 9.00
N THR A 11 -4.34 17.47 9.49
CA THR A 11 -4.78 17.09 10.84
C THR A 11 -4.89 15.59 10.96
N ILE A 12 -5.55 14.91 10.01
CA ILE A 12 -5.64 13.43 10.01
C ILE A 12 -4.24 12.81 9.97
N MET A 13 -3.35 13.33 9.11
CA MET A 13 -1.97 12.86 9.02
C MET A 13 -1.20 13.04 10.34
N SER A 14 -1.37 14.18 11.01
CA SER A 14 -0.71 14.46 12.29
C SER A 14 -1.21 13.54 13.39
N LEU A 15 -2.53 13.30 13.44
CA LEU A 15 -3.17 12.41 14.39
C LEU A 15 -2.71 10.95 14.23
N THR A 16 -2.54 10.50 12.98
CA THR A 16 -2.16 9.11 12.64
C THR A 16 -0.64 8.87 12.57
N GLY A 17 0.18 9.89 12.85
CA GLY A 17 1.65 9.77 12.77
C GLY A 17 2.19 9.62 11.34
N ILE A 18 1.39 9.99 10.33
CA ILE A 18 1.79 10.03 8.92
C ILE A 18 2.70 11.25 8.69
N PRO A 19 3.77 11.14 7.88
CA PRO A 19 4.67 12.27 7.65
C PRO A 19 3.99 13.31 6.79
N ALA A 20 4.26 14.60 7.06
CA ALA A 20 3.77 15.67 6.22
C ALA A 20 4.22 15.48 4.75
N GLN A 21 3.28 15.61 3.82
CA GLN A 21 3.52 15.57 2.38
C GLN A 21 3.51 16.99 1.81
N LYS A 22 4.38 17.26 0.84
CA LYS A 22 4.49 18.58 0.18
C LYS A 22 3.35 18.82 -0.81
N ASP A 23 2.93 17.79 -1.53
CA ASP A 23 1.96 17.87 -2.62
C ASP A 23 0.64 17.17 -2.30
N LEU A 24 0.19 17.27 -1.04
CA LEU A 24 -1.03 16.64 -0.55
C LEU A 24 -2.28 17.10 -1.33
N VAL A 25 -3.03 16.14 -1.88
CA VAL A 25 -4.32 16.35 -2.56
C VAL A 25 -5.39 15.45 -1.92
N ASN A 26 -6.66 15.71 -2.22
CA ASN A 26 -7.73 14.82 -1.77
C ASN A 26 -7.59 13.44 -2.45
N PRO A 27 -7.41 12.34 -1.69
CA PRO A 27 -7.23 11.03 -2.30
C PRO A 27 -8.49 10.47 -2.98
N LYS A 28 -9.66 11.09 -2.78
CA LYS A 28 -10.90 10.80 -3.52
C LYS A 28 -11.00 11.53 -4.87
N ASP A 29 -10.07 12.45 -5.17
CA ASP A 29 -10.07 13.23 -6.42
C ASP A 29 -8.86 12.90 -7.29
N PRO A 30 -8.98 11.93 -8.21
CA PRO A 30 -7.91 11.60 -9.14
C PRO A 30 -7.53 12.76 -10.08
N MET A 31 -8.41 13.72 -10.33
CA MET A 31 -8.11 14.86 -11.20
C MET A 31 -7.20 15.87 -10.51
N GLU A 32 -7.29 16.01 -9.18
CA GLU A 32 -6.28 16.72 -8.40
C GLU A 32 -4.93 15.99 -8.42
N MET A 33 -4.93 14.66 -8.28
CA MET A 33 -3.70 13.86 -8.40
C MET A 33 -3.05 14.01 -9.78
N ALA A 34 -3.84 13.96 -10.86
CA ALA A 34 -3.36 14.05 -12.23
C ALA A 34 -2.49 15.30 -12.46
N LYS A 35 -2.92 16.45 -11.94
CA LYS A 35 -2.20 17.74 -12.03
C LYS A 35 -0.82 17.72 -11.35
N LYS A 36 -0.59 16.79 -10.43
CA LYS A 36 0.69 16.61 -9.73
C LYS A 36 1.59 15.59 -10.43
N VAL A 37 1.00 14.65 -11.16
CA VAL A 37 1.73 13.58 -11.84
C VAL A 37 2.49 14.11 -13.05
N ARG A 38 3.72 13.64 -13.18
CA ARG A 38 4.59 13.89 -14.34
C ARG A 38 5.09 12.57 -14.88
N VAL A 39 4.87 12.32 -16.16
CA VAL A 39 5.27 11.07 -16.81
C VAL A 39 6.19 11.35 -17.99
N THR A 40 6.90 10.31 -18.42
CA THR A 40 7.63 10.34 -19.68
C THR A 40 7.60 8.97 -20.33
N PHE A 41 7.58 8.95 -21.65
CA PHE A 41 7.62 7.71 -22.42
C PHE A 41 9.01 7.48 -23.00
N ARG A 42 9.64 6.35 -22.65
CA ARG A 42 10.96 5.99 -23.16
C ARG A 42 10.89 5.66 -24.66
N PRO A 43 11.80 6.15 -25.51
CA PRO A 43 11.75 5.88 -26.95
C PRO A 43 11.71 4.38 -27.27
N LEU A 44 10.88 3.97 -28.22
CA LEU A 44 10.77 2.57 -28.64
C LEU A 44 12.13 2.05 -29.14
N PRO A 45 12.44 0.75 -28.93
CA PRO A 45 13.61 0.16 -29.57
C PRO A 45 13.48 0.23 -31.10
N LYS A 46 14.61 0.31 -31.80
CA LYS A 46 14.63 0.29 -33.27
C LYS A 46 13.96 -0.99 -33.76
N GLY A 47 13.02 -0.86 -34.71
CA GLY A 47 12.31 -1.99 -35.30
C GLY A 47 11.21 -2.61 -34.42
N TYR A 48 10.76 -1.92 -33.36
CA TYR A 48 9.61 -2.41 -32.58
C TYR A 48 8.33 -2.40 -33.40
N ASP A 49 7.68 -3.56 -33.55
CA ASP A 49 6.61 -3.80 -34.51
C ASP A 49 5.28 -4.29 -33.89
N ASN A 50 5.22 -4.43 -32.56
CA ASN A 50 3.99 -4.81 -31.87
C ASN A 50 2.95 -3.67 -31.93
N LYS A 51 2.07 -3.75 -32.93
CA LYS A 51 1.06 -2.72 -33.23
C LYS A 51 0.09 -2.47 -32.06
N ALA A 52 -0.33 -3.52 -31.34
CA ALA A 52 -1.23 -3.39 -30.21
C ALA A 52 -0.63 -2.50 -29.12
N ILE A 53 0.64 -2.74 -28.76
CA ILE A 53 1.36 -1.96 -27.75
C ILE A 53 1.65 -0.54 -28.24
N VAL A 54 2.01 -0.34 -29.51
CA VAL A 54 2.25 0.99 -30.08
C VAL A 54 0.96 1.83 -30.06
N ASN A 55 -0.17 1.24 -30.46
CA ASN A 55 -1.46 1.91 -30.44
C ASN A 55 -1.91 2.22 -29.01
N PHE A 56 -1.86 1.24 -28.10
CA PHE A 56 -2.20 1.45 -26.69
C PHE A 56 -1.35 2.55 -26.05
N ARG A 57 -0.05 2.57 -26.34
CA ARG A 57 0.86 3.61 -25.86
C ARG A 57 0.46 5.00 -26.33
N ALA A 58 0.04 5.16 -27.58
CA ALA A 58 -0.42 6.44 -28.12
C ALA A 58 -1.72 6.88 -27.42
N ILE A 59 -2.69 5.97 -27.26
CA ILE A 59 -3.94 6.24 -26.55
C ILE A 59 -3.65 6.63 -25.10
N LEU A 60 -2.83 5.85 -24.38
CA LEU A 60 -2.46 6.15 -23.01
C LEU A 60 -1.82 7.54 -22.89
N GLN A 61 -0.93 7.89 -23.81
CA GLN A 61 -0.30 9.21 -23.82
C GLN A 61 -1.32 10.34 -23.98
N GLU A 62 -2.20 10.25 -24.98
CA GLU A 62 -3.24 11.24 -25.26
C GLU A 62 -4.19 11.39 -24.06
N LYS A 63 -4.65 10.28 -23.50
CA LYS A 63 -5.58 10.28 -22.38
C LYS A 63 -4.96 10.84 -21.10
N LEU A 64 -3.69 10.53 -20.82
CA LEU A 64 -3.00 11.13 -19.67
C LEU A 64 -2.93 12.66 -19.78
N GLU A 65 -2.58 13.17 -20.96
CA GLU A 65 -2.58 14.63 -21.22
C GLU A 65 -3.99 15.23 -21.09
N LYS A 66 -5.01 14.56 -21.63
CA LYS A 66 -6.43 14.95 -21.50
C LYS A 66 -6.85 15.11 -20.04
N TYR A 67 -6.42 14.21 -19.16
CA TYR A 67 -6.75 14.26 -17.73
C TYR A 67 -5.83 15.18 -16.90
N GLY A 68 -4.93 15.94 -17.55
CA GLY A 68 -4.10 16.95 -16.89
C GLY A 68 -2.78 16.42 -16.34
N VAL A 69 -2.37 15.20 -16.69
CA VAL A 69 -1.02 14.69 -16.38
C VAL A 69 0.01 15.40 -17.25
N SER A 70 1.11 15.85 -16.62
CA SER A 70 2.21 16.47 -17.37
C SER A 70 3.05 15.39 -18.06
N ASN A 71 2.81 15.18 -19.35
CA ASN A 71 3.64 14.31 -20.18
C ASN A 71 4.83 15.08 -20.76
N LEU A 72 6.04 14.73 -20.30
CA LEU A 72 7.27 15.36 -20.76
C LEU A 72 7.99 14.47 -21.78
N SER A 73 8.53 15.10 -22.82
CA SER A 73 9.36 14.41 -23.80
C SER A 73 10.55 13.73 -23.11
N TRP A 74 11.05 12.63 -23.69
CA TRP A 74 12.24 11.94 -23.15
C TRP A 74 13.47 12.87 -23.05
N ALA A 75 13.58 13.86 -23.93
CA ALA A 75 14.68 14.81 -23.92
C ALA A 75 14.58 15.79 -22.72
N ASP A 76 13.37 16.22 -22.38
CA ASP A 76 13.11 17.18 -21.29
C ASP A 76 13.04 16.50 -19.92
N SER A 77 12.62 15.24 -19.90
CA SER A 77 12.58 14.43 -18.69
C SER A 77 13.94 13.90 -18.27
N THR A 78 14.97 14.04 -19.12
CA THR A 78 16.32 13.53 -18.85
C THR A 78 17.38 14.62 -18.74
N GLU A 79 18.41 14.33 -17.95
CA GLU A 79 19.59 15.17 -17.74
C GLU A 79 20.87 14.38 -18.06
N LYS A 80 21.91 15.08 -18.56
CA LYS A 80 23.21 14.45 -18.76
C LYS A 80 23.92 14.35 -17.40
N PRO A 81 24.59 13.24 -17.09
CA PRO A 81 25.35 13.11 -15.85
C PRO A 81 26.41 14.21 -15.74
N THR A 82 26.45 14.89 -14.60
CA THR A 82 27.56 15.78 -14.22
C THR A 82 28.74 14.91 -13.76
N GLY A 83 29.93 15.08 -14.35
CA GLY A 83 31.11 14.25 -14.07
C GLY A 83 32.03 14.01 -15.27
N SER A 84 33.06 13.17 -15.08
CA SER A 84 34.07 12.86 -16.10
C SER A 84 33.49 12.27 -17.39
N PHE A 85 34.23 12.37 -18.49
CA PHE A 85 33.84 11.85 -19.81
C PHE A 85 33.45 10.36 -19.78
N ILE A 86 34.14 9.55 -18.98
CA ILE A 86 33.87 8.13 -18.77
C ILE A 86 32.49 7.92 -18.11
N ASN A 87 32.18 8.72 -17.09
CA ASN A 87 30.86 8.68 -16.45
C ASN A 87 29.73 9.09 -17.41
N ARG A 88 29.98 10.05 -18.31
CA ARG A 88 29.01 10.46 -19.34
C ARG A 88 28.76 9.37 -20.39
N LEU A 89 29.79 8.63 -20.78
CA LEU A 89 29.71 7.53 -21.75
C LEU A 89 29.01 6.27 -21.18
N ILE A 90 29.29 5.92 -19.92
CA ILE A 90 28.77 4.71 -19.29
C ILE A 90 27.33 4.88 -18.78
N LEU A 91 27.00 6.05 -18.23
CA LEU A 91 25.72 6.27 -17.54
C LEU A 91 24.61 6.80 -18.45
N GLY A 92 24.96 7.45 -19.57
CA GLY A 92 24.03 8.11 -20.48
C GLY A 92 23.04 9.06 -19.77
N ARG A 93 21.99 9.50 -20.47
CA ARG A 93 20.96 10.43 -19.95
C ARG A 93 20.14 9.80 -18.82
N ARG A 94 19.99 10.49 -17.69
CA ARG A 94 19.18 10.03 -16.55
C ARG A 94 17.85 10.77 -16.45
N VAL A 95 16.78 10.07 -16.14
CA VAL A 95 15.46 10.64 -15.86
C VAL A 95 15.52 11.45 -14.57
N ARG A 96 15.05 12.69 -14.62
CA ARG A 96 15.07 13.66 -13.51
C ARG A 96 14.21 13.18 -12.34
N ARG A 97 14.57 13.60 -11.12
CA ARG A 97 13.90 13.20 -9.87
C ARG A 97 12.44 13.65 -9.72
N ASN A 98 11.98 14.59 -10.54
CA ASN A 98 10.62 15.12 -10.51
C ASN A 98 9.66 14.38 -11.45
N ILE A 99 10.12 13.29 -12.09
CA ILE A 99 9.28 12.41 -12.90
C ILE A 99 8.72 11.31 -12.00
N HIS A 100 7.40 11.15 -12.01
CA HIS A 100 6.69 10.18 -11.18
C HIS A 100 6.65 8.79 -11.81
N ALA A 101 6.53 8.71 -13.14
CA ALA A 101 6.61 7.44 -13.85
C ALA A 101 7.32 7.53 -15.20
N VAL A 102 8.02 6.45 -15.54
CA VAL A 102 8.57 6.20 -16.87
C VAL A 102 7.84 5.03 -17.49
N ILE A 103 7.15 5.27 -18.61
CA ILE A 103 6.49 4.22 -19.38
C ILE A 103 7.46 3.69 -20.44
N ASP A 104 7.75 2.39 -20.39
CA ASP A 104 8.56 1.67 -21.37
C ASP A 104 7.82 0.43 -21.89
N VAL A 105 8.37 -0.20 -22.93
CA VAL A 105 7.90 -1.49 -23.44
C VAL A 105 8.81 -2.60 -22.97
N LYS A 106 8.30 -3.83 -22.86
CA LYS A 106 9.13 -5.01 -22.62
C LYS A 106 10.14 -5.15 -23.76
N ARG A 107 11.42 -5.22 -23.40
CA ARG A 107 12.54 -5.31 -24.37
C ARG A 107 13.16 -6.69 -24.29
N GLU A 108 13.29 -7.33 -25.44
CA GLU A 108 13.97 -8.62 -25.51
C GLU A 108 15.48 -8.48 -25.31
N TYR A 109 16.05 -9.43 -24.58
CA TYR A 109 17.48 -9.54 -24.39
C TYR A 109 18.10 -10.26 -25.59
N SER A 110 18.90 -9.54 -26.37
CA SER A 110 19.79 -10.17 -27.33
C SER A 110 20.78 -11.11 -26.60
N PHE A 111 21.26 -12.13 -27.31
CA PHE A 111 22.24 -13.07 -26.76
C PHE A 111 23.48 -12.39 -26.17
N ILE A 112 24.01 -11.38 -26.88
CA ILE A 112 25.16 -10.58 -26.44
C ILE A 112 24.85 -9.90 -25.09
N ARG A 113 23.64 -9.35 -24.92
CA ARG A 113 23.25 -8.72 -23.65
C ARG A 113 23.11 -9.72 -22.52
N LYS A 114 22.62 -10.94 -22.77
CA LYS A 114 22.59 -12.00 -21.75
C LYS A 114 24.01 -12.31 -21.25
N MET A 115 24.97 -12.44 -22.17
CA MET A 115 26.38 -12.65 -21.84
C MET A 115 26.98 -11.50 -21.02
N LEU A 116 26.78 -10.25 -21.47
CA LEU A 116 27.25 -9.07 -20.74
C LEU A 116 26.62 -8.98 -19.34
N SER A 117 25.33 -9.34 -19.21
CA SER A 117 24.62 -9.32 -17.94
C SER A 117 25.17 -10.35 -16.96
N ALA A 118 25.51 -11.55 -17.45
CA ALA A 118 26.19 -12.57 -16.65
C ALA A 118 27.58 -12.11 -16.19
N PHE A 119 28.34 -11.43 -17.06
CA PHE A 119 29.63 -10.85 -16.70
C PHE A 119 29.52 -9.74 -15.65
N ALA A 120 28.57 -8.81 -15.83
CA ALA A 120 28.30 -7.74 -14.87
C ALA A 120 27.85 -8.30 -13.51
N GLU A 121 27.07 -9.39 -13.51
CA GLU A 121 26.69 -10.11 -12.30
C GLU A 121 27.91 -10.75 -11.61
N GLY A 122 28.85 -11.33 -12.37
CA GLY A 122 30.11 -11.86 -11.85
C GLY A 122 30.95 -10.78 -11.15
N ILE A 123 31.11 -9.61 -11.79
CA ILE A 123 31.76 -8.44 -11.17
C ILE A 123 31.03 -8.03 -9.89
N TYR A 124 29.70 -7.93 -9.92
CA TYR A 124 28.91 -7.54 -8.76
C TYR A 124 29.14 -8.46 -7.56
N ARG A 125 29.19 -9.78 -7.78
CA ARG A 125 29.44 -10.77 -6.72
C ARG A 125 30.78 -10.54 -6.01
N ILE A 126 31.83 -10.20 -6.76
CA ILE A 126 33.18 -9.93 -6.20
C ILE A 126 33.17 -8.66 -5.36
N PHE A 127 32.52 -7.60 -5.85
CA PHE A 127 32.53 -6.31 -5.19
C PHE A 127 31.37 -6.10 -4.22
N ARG A 128 30.52 -7.09 -3.95
CA ARG A 128 29.27 -6.92 -3.18
C ARG A 128 29.57 -6.43 -1.75
N THR A 129 28.92 -5.36 -1.33
CA THR A 129 28.93 -4.91 0.07
C THR A 129 27.50 -4.64 0.56
N PRO A 130 27.13 -5.04 1.79
CA PRO A 130 25.76 -4.88 2.30
C PRO A 130 25.26 -3.43 2.33
N GLU A 131 26.17 -2.48 2.57
CA GLU A 131 25.84 -1.05 2.76
C GLU A 131 25.62 -0.28 1.45
N ARG A 132 25.90 -0.89 0.29
CA ARG A 132 25.86 -0.19 -1.00
C ARG A 132 24.46 0.33 -1.32
N SER A 133 24.33 1.56 -1.84
CA SER A 133 23.02 2.10 -2.27
C SER A 133 22.50 1.41 -3.55
N VAL A 134 21.19 1.51 -3.82
CA VAL A 134 20.58 1.02 -5.07
C VAL A 134 21.33 1.55 -6.30
N MET A 135 21.66 2.84 -6.30
CA MET A 135 22.43 3.46 -7.39
C MET A 135 23.85 2.91 -7.49
N GLY A 136 24.47 2.52 -6.37
CA GLY A 136 25.77 1.84 -6.37
C GLY A 136 25.70 0.44 -6.99
N ILE A 137 24.64 -0.31 -6.71
CA ILE A 137 24.40 -1.63 -7.32
C ILE A 137 24.19 -1.48 -8.82
N LEU A 138 23.27 -0.61 -9.24
CA LEU A 138 22.94 -0.37 -10.66
C LEU A 138 24.13 0.14 -11.47
N LYS A 139 25.08 0.87 -10.85
CA LYS A 139 26.34 1.27 -11.51
C LYS A 139 27.22 0.08 -11.87
N ILE A 140 27.23 -0.98 -11.05
CA ILE A 140 28.14 -2.12 -11.20
C ILE A 140 27.52 -3.24 -12.03
N SER A 141 26.24 -3.55 -11.81
CA SER A 141 25.55 -4.64 -12.51
C SER A 141 24.66 -4.16 -13.66
N GLY A 142 24.07 -2.97 -13.54
CA GLY A 142 23.03 -2.49 -14.44
C GLY A 142 23.54 -2.00 -15.80
N TRP A 143 24.85 -1.83 -15.99
CA TRP A 143 25.40 -1.33 -17.27
C TRP A 143 25.24 -2.30 -18.44
N ALA A 144 25.12 -3.59 -18.15
CA ALA A 144 24.88 -4.63 -19.14
C ALA A 144 23.39 -4.89 -19.41
N ASP A 145 22.54 -4.40 -18.52
CA ASP A 145 21.09 -4.52 -18.60
C ASP A 145 20.47 -3.32 -19.35
N ASN A 146 19.27 -3.53 -19.91
CA ASN A 146 18.52 -2.49 -20.62
C ASN A 146 17.20 -2.12 -19.94
N PHE A 147 17.04 -2.48 -18.66
CA PHE A 147 15.87 -2.11 -17.87
C PHE A 147 15.82 -0.59 -17.63
N THR A 148 14.61 -0.06 -17.49
CA THR A 148 14.35 1.36 -17.28
C THR A 148 14.94 1.88 -15.97
N ALA A 149 14.94 1.06 -14.91
CA ALA A 149 15.45 1.40 -13.58
C ALA A 149 16.89 1.97 -13.59
N ARG A 150 17.74 1.52 -14.53
CA ARG A 150 19.12 2.04 -14.70
C ARG A 150 19.16 3.54 -14.99
N TRP A 151 18.16 4.04 -15.70
CA TRP A 151 18.11 5.42 -16.17
C TRP A 151 17.53 6.37 -15.14
N LEU A 152 17.04 5.89 -14.00
CA LEU A 152 16.39 6.73 -12.99
C LEU A 152 17.44 7.47 -12.15
N ALA A 153 17.24 8.78 -11.93
CA ALA A 153 18.01 9.52 -10.93
C ALA A 153 17.54 9.22 -9.50
N ASP A 154 16.29 8.77 -9.34
CA ASP A 154 15.67 8.45 -8.06
C ASP A 154 14.73 7.23 -8.18
N PRO A 155 15.25 6.00 -8.01
CA PRO A 155 14.46 4.78 -8.11
C PRO A 155 13.49 4.57 -6.93
N TYR A 156 13.48 5.45 -5.92
CA TYR A 156 12.53 5.37 -4.81
C TYR A 156 11.26 6.19 -5.04
N ASN A 157 11.32 7.17 -5.97
CA ASN A 157 10.22 8.11 -6.23
C ASN A 157 9.71 8.07 -7.67
N THR A 158 10.49 7.50 -8.61
CA THR A 158 10.07 7.32 -9.99
C THR A 158 9.72 5.87 -10.25
N GLN A 159 8.45 5.60 -10.56
CA GLN A 159 7.96 4.27 -10.90
C GLN A 159 8.29 3.92 -12.36
N VAL A 160 8.53 2.64 -12.62
CA VAL A 160 8.65 2.07 -13.95
C VAL A 160 7.36 1.34 -14.30
N VAL A 161 6.77 1.73 -15.43
CA VAL A 161 5.60 1.07 -16.02
C VAL A 161 6.05 0.36 -17.28
N THR A 162 5.88 -0.96 -17.33
CA THR A 162 6.24 -1.75 -18.53
C THR A 162 5.00 -2.25 -19.26
N LEU A 163 4.92 -1.91 -20.54
CA LEU A 163 3.91 -2.41 -21.48
C LEU A 163 4.40 -3.72 -22.13
N LYS A 164 3.62 -4.80 -22.06
CA LYS A 164 3.95 -6.11 -22.67
C LYS A 164 2.73 -6.71 -23.38
N PRO A 165 2.91 -7.74 -24.22
CA PRO A 165 1.78 -8.53 -24.71
C PRO A 165 1.00 -9.13 -23.54
N LEU A 166 -0.32 -9.17 -23.66
CA LEU A 166 -1.21 -9.74 -22.65
C LEU A 166 -0.90 -11.22 -22.44
N ASP A 167 -0.83 -11.61 -21.17
CA ASP A 167 -0.74 -13.00 -20.78
C ASP A 167 -2.16 -13.54 -20.58
N LEU A 168 -2.59 -14.46 -21.45
CA LEU A 168 -3.95 -15.01 -21.42
C LEU A 168 -4.18 -15.88 -20.18
N GLU A 169 -3.15 -16.55 -19.66
CA GLU A 169 -3.24 -17.34 -18.43
C GLU A 169 -3.53 -16.43 -17.22
N PHE A 170 -2.98 -15.22 -17.22
CA PHE A 170 -3.17 -14.26 -16.13
C PHE A 170 -4.60 -13.72 -16.03
N ILE A 171 -5.24 -13.45 -17.17
CA ILE A 171 -6.61 -12.91 -17.21
C ILE A 171 -7.71 -13.99 -17.24
N ASP A 172 -7.33 -15.26 -17.33
CA ASP A 172 -8.26 -16.35 -17.28
C ASP A 172 -8.96 -16.39 -15.90
N LYS A 173 -10.29 -16.56 -15.93
CA LYS A 173 -11.12 -16.62 -14.73
C LYS A 173 -10.93 -17.93 -13.98
N ASP A 174 -10.52 -18.98 -14.68
CA ASP A 174 -10.33 -20.32 -14.13
C ASP A 174 -8.90 -20.53 -13.61
N THR A 175 -7.97 -19.61 -13.90
CA THR A 175 -6.62 -19.64 -13.33
C THR A 175 -6.69 -19.35 -11.83
N PRO A 176 -6.18 -20.26 -10.96
CA PRO A 176 -6.13 -20.02 -9.52
C PRO A 176 -5.35 -18.75 -9.17
N TYR A 177 -5.79 -18.04 -8.13
CA TYR A 177 -5.18 -16.76 -7.76
C TYR A 177 -3.68 -16.91 -7.40
N GLU A 178 -3.29 -18.01 -6.76
CA GLU A 178 -1.88 -18.31 -6.46
C GLU A 178 -1.04 -18.41 -7.75
N ARG A 179 -1.63 -18.92 -8.83
CA ARG A 179 -0.96 -18.98 -10.13
C ARG A 179 -0.83 -17.59 -10.75
N LYS A 180 -1.87 -16.75 -10.66
CA LYS A 180 -1.82 -15.35 -11.10
C LYS A 180 -0.76 -14.55 -10.33
N ILE A 181 -0.64 -14.77 -9.03
CA ILE A 181 0.42 -14.21 -8.18
C ILE A 181 1.81 -14.54 -8.75
N VAL A 182 2.05 -15.80 -9.10
CA VAL A 182 3.35 -16.25 -9.64
C VAL A 182 3.66 -15.58 -10.98
N LEU A 183 2.69 -15.55 -11.89
CA LEU A 183 2.82 -14.89 -13.20
C LEU A 183 3.11 -13.40 -13.04
N GLY A 184 2.33 -12.71 -12.19
CA GLY A 184 2.46 -11.29 -11.90
C GLY A 184 3.81 -10.92 -11.30
N LEU A 185 4.26 -11.65 -10.27
CA LEU A 185 5.58 -11.45 -9.67
C LEU A 185 6.71 -11.67 -10.67
N GLN A 186 6.61 -12.71 -11.50
CA GLN A 186 7.60 -12.99 -12.53
C GLN A 186 7.72 -11.82 -13.53
N ASP A 187 6.60 -11.21 -13.92
CA ASP A 187 6.60 -10.04 -14.81
C ASP A 187 7.24 -8.81 -14.14
N LEU A 188 6.83 -8.46 -12.93
CA LEU A 188 7.37 -7.32 -12.17
C LEU A 188 8.89 -7.46 -11.97
N ILE A 189 9.34 -8.64 -11.53
CA ILE A 189 10.76 -8.95 -11.30
C ILE A 189 11.55 -8.92 -12.60
N SER A 190 11.08 -9.62 -13.64
CA SER A 190 11.83 -9.77 -14.89
C SER A 190 11.97 -8.45 -15.65
N THR A 191 11.09 -7.48 -15.39
CA THR A 191 11.12 -6.15 -15.99
C THR A 191 11.69 -5.08 -15.05
N MET A 192 11.94 -5.41 -13.78
CA MET A 192 12.29 -4.46 -12.72
C MET A 192 11.34 -3.27 -12.71
N SER A 193 10.05 -3.57 -12.73
CA SER A 193 8.95 -2.59 -12.82
C SER A 193 8.01 -2.70 -11.63
N GLU A 194 7.50 -1.56 -11.18
CA GLU A 194 6.47 -1.48 -10.14
C GLU A 194 5.07 -1.73 -10.69
N ILE A 195 4.87 -1.47 -11.99
CA ILE A 195 3.61 -1.71 -12.71
C ILE A 195 3.92 -2.36 -14.06
N VAL A 196 3.17 -3.40 -14.42
CA VAL A 196 3.19 -4.02 -15.74
C VAL A 196 1.77 -4.00 -16.30
N ILE A 197 1.64 -3.59 -17.56
CA ILE A 197 0.36 -3.57 -18.29
C ILE A 197 0.46 -4.58 -19.45
N GLY A 198 -0.34 -5.63 -19.38
CA GLY A 198 -0.49 -6.62 -20.45
C GLY A 198 -1.49 -6.13 -21.48
N ILE A 199 -1.16 -6.14 -22.78
CA ILE A 199 -1.96 -5.50 -23.83
C ILE A 199 -2.25 -6.49 -24.96
N SER A 200 -3.50 -6.52 -25.38
CA SER A 200 -3.99 -7.18 -26.60
C SER A 200 -4.68 -6.15 -27.51
N ASN A 201 -5.38 -6.59 -28.55
CA ASN A 201 -6.04 -5.69 -29.51
C ASN A 201 -7.33 -5.06 -28.97
N ASP A 202 -7.97 -5.69 -27.98
CA ASP A 202 -9.29 -5.31 -27.45
C ASP A 202 -9.33 -5.22 -25.93
N LYS A 203 -8.33 -5.80 -25.24
CA LYS A 203 -8.25 -5.84 -23.77
C LYS A 203 -6.85 -5.56 -23.24
N PHE A 204 -6.78 -5.18 -21.99
CA PHE A 204 -5.53 -5.05 -21.25
C PHE A 204 -5.70 -5.46 -19.78
N SER A 205 -4.59 -5.77 -19.11
CA SER A 205 -4.55 -6.08 -17.69
C SER A 205 -3.50 -5.25 -16.99
N ILE A 206 -3.67 -5.05 -15.68
CA ILE A 206 -2.67 -4.39 -14.84
C ILE A 206 -2.22 -5.35 -13.75
N VAL A 207 -0.91 -5.43 -13.56
CA VAL A 207 -0.31 -6.05 -12.39
C VAL A 207 0.67 -5.08 -11.75
N ASN A 208 0.60 -4.95 -10.44
CA ASN A 208 1.50 -4.14 -9.62
C ASN A 208 1.92 -4.95 -8.39
N MET A 209 2.63 -4.34 -7.44
CA MET A 209 3.03 -4.99 -6.19
C MET A 209 1.87 -5.38 -5.25
N ASN A 210 0.65 -4.88 -5.47
CA ASN A 210 -0.56 -5.39 -4.78
C ASN A 210 -1.02 -6.73 -5.38
N LEU A 211 -0.48 -7.10 -6.55
CA LEU A 211 -0.87 -8.23 -7.38
C LEU A 211 -2.35 -8.18 -7.78
N SER A 212 -2.83 -6.99 -8.13
CA SER A 212 -4.11 -6.84 -8.80
C SER A 212 -4.18 -7.76 -10.01
N ASP A 213 -5.27 -8.51 -10.16
CA ASP A 213 -5.56 -9.34 -11.33
C ASP A 213 -6.65 -8.74 -12.24
N SER A 214 -6.88 -7.43 -12.09
CA SER A 214 -7.88 -6.67 -12.85
C SER A 214 -7.56 -6.65 -14.34
N SER A 215 -8.60 -6.85 -15.15
CA SER A 215 -8.55 -6.77 -16.61
C SER A 215 -9.65 -5.85 -17.10
N TYR A 216 -9.39 -5.18 -18.21
CA TYR A 216 -10.20 -4.11 -18.77
C TYR A 216 -10.33 -4.31 -20.28
N SER A 217 -11.48 -3.94 -20.85
CA SER A 217 -11.60 -3.72 -22.29
C SER A 217 -11.07 -2.33 -22.67
N LEU A 218 -10.66 -2.15 -23.93
CA LEU A 218 -10.04 -0.89 -24.37
C LEU A 218 -10.97 0.33 -24.26
N ASP A 219 -12.29 0.14 -24.30
CA ASP A 219 -13.29 1.19 -24.07
C ASP A 219 -13.33 1.67 -22.61
N GLU A 220 -12.85 0.86 -21.66
CA GLU A 220 -12.74 1.22 -20.25
C GLU A 220 -11.47 2.03 -19.92
N ILE A 221 -10.67 2.42 -20.92
CA ILE A 221 -9.38 3.11 -20.69
C ILE A 221 -9.52 4.44 -19.93
N ASP A 222 -10.63 5.14 -20.12
CA ASP A 222 -10.91 6.40 -19.41
C ASP A 222 -11.15 6.14 -17.91
N GLU A 223 -11.93 5.11 -17.56
CA GLU A 223 -12.12 4.69 -16.17
C GLU A 223 -10.81 4.18 -15.58
N PHE A 224 -10.08 3.32 -16.30
CA PHE A 224 -8.80 2.79 -15.83
C PHE A 224 -7.79 3.89 -15.50
N ILE A 225 -7.67 4.90 -16.37
CA ILE A 225 -6.71 5.99 -16.17
C ILE A 225 -7.05 6.80 -14.92
N THR A 226 -8.33 7.15 -14.78
CA THR A 226 -8.80 8.03 -13.70
C THR A 226 -8.90 7.30 -12.37
N THR A 227 -9.35 6.05 -12.35
CA THR A 227 -9.60 5.32 -11.10
C THR A 227 -8.43 4.46 -10.65
N SER A 228 -7.51 4.05 -11.53
CA SER A 228 -6.44 3.11 -11.20
C SER A 228 -5.04 3.64 -11.55
N PHE A 229 -4.78 4.02 -12.80
CA PHE A 229 -3.41 4.35 -13.23
C PHE A 229 -2.86 5.65 -12.62
N ILE A 230 -3.62 6.76 -12.67
CA ILE A 230 -3.20 8.05 -12.10
C ILE A 230 -3.00 7.92 -10.57
N PRO A 231 -3.95 7.37 -9.80
CA PRO A 231 -3.76 7.19 -8.36
C PRO A 231 -2.54 6.33 -8.00
N LYS A 232 -2.34 5.19 -8.69
CA LYS A 232 -1.15 4.34 -8.50
C LYS A 232 0.15 5.05 -8.87
N THR A 233 0.14 5.93 -9.87
CA THR A 233 1.31 6.72 -10.26
C THR A 233 1.63 7.83 -9.26
N TYR A 234 0.59 8.48 -8.72
CA TYR A 234 0.70 9.57 -7.76
C TYR A 234 1.23 9.08 -6.40
N ALA A 235 0.77 7.92 -5.93
CA ALA A 235 1.06 7.36 -4.61
C ALA A 235 2.00 6.14 -4.69
N PRO A 236 3.31 6.31 -4.94
CA PRO A 236 4.25 5.18 -4.95
C PRO A 236 4.32 4.49 -3.58
N ILE A 237 4.47 3.16 -3.58
CA ILE A 237 4.60 2.37 -2.35
C ILE A 237 5.85 2.81 -1.59
N LYS A 238 5.66 3.30 -0.36
CA LYS A 238 6.74 3.67 0.55
C LYS A 238 6.49 3.07 1.92
N PRO A 239 7.17 1.97 2.27
CA PRO A 239 7.03 1.39 3.58
C PRO A 239 7.40 2.39 4.69
N PRO A 240 6.83 2.26 5.90
CA PRO A 240 7.24 3.05 7.06
C PRO A 240 8.74 2.90 7.33
N VAL A 241 9.45 4.02 7.38
CA VAL A 241 10.89 4.04 7.69
C VAL A 241 11.12 3.84 9.20
N LEU A 242 12.00 2.91 9.56
CA LEU A 242 12.20 2.49 10.96
C LEU A 242 12.75 3.60 11.87
N ASN A 243 13.43 4.61 11.32
CA ASN A 243 14.00 5.73 12.09
C ASN A 243 12.93 6.70 12.63
N ARG A 244 11.68 6.57 12.19
CA ARG A 244 10.55 7.37 12.70
C ARG A 244 9.89 6.78 13.94
N PHE A 245 10.21 5.53 14.25
CA PHE A 245 9.67 4.86 15.42
C PHE A 245 10.59 5.08 16.62
N ILE A 246 9.98 5.41 17.75
CA ILE A 246 10.61 5.28 19.06
C ILE A 246 10.66 3.78 19.35
N LYS A 247 11.88 3.24 19.39
CA LYS A 247 12.11 1.79 19.54
C LYS A 247 12.07 1.39 21.00
N GLY A 248 11.50 0.22 21.27
CA GLY A 248 11.53 -0.43 22.58
C GLY A 248 11.33 -1.93 22.47
N GLU A 249 11.14 -2.56 23.61
CA GLU A 249 10.85 -4.00 23.70
C GLU A 249 9.53 -4.21 24.44
N PHE A 250 8.86 -5.33 24.15
CA PHE A 250 7.72 -5.81 24.93
C PHE A 250 7.84 -7.32 25.17
N ASP A 251 7.13 -7.80 26.17
CA ASP A 251 7.03 -9.23 26.49
C ASP A 251 5.73 -9.79 25.90
N PRO A 252 5.80 -10.59 24.81
CA PRO A 252 4.60 -11.16 24.20
C PRO A 252 3.88 -12.14 25.12
N SER A 253 4.61 -12.81 26.03
CA SER A 253 4.02 -13.77 26.95
C SER A 253 3.10 -13.13 28.00
N ALA A 254 3.33 -11.85 28.30
CA ALA A 254 2.49 -11.05 29.20
C ALA A 254 1.35 -10.32 28.46
N SER A 255 1.25 -10.44 27.14
CA SER A 255 0.24 -9.74 26.32
C SER A 255 -0.86 -10.70 25.86
N ILE A 256 -2.06 -10.54 26.44
CA ILE A 256 -3.26 -11.25 25.99
C ILE A 256 -3.57 -10.99 24.50
N PHE A 257 -3.23 -9.80 24.00
CA PHE A 257 -3.46 -9.44 22.61
C PHE A 257 -2.52 -10.16 21.66
N ALA A 258 -1.26 -10.39 22.05
CA ALA A 258 -0.30 -11.17 21.26
C ALA A 258 -0.75 -12.64 21.15
N GLU A 259 -1.24 -13.22 22.24
CA GLU A 259 -1.82 -14.57 22.24
C GLU A 259 -3.08 -14.64 21.36
N ARG A 260 -4.01 -13.69 21.50
CA ARG A 260 -5.22 -13.60 20.66
C ARG A 260 -4.88 -13.49 19.18
N LEU A 261 -3.88 -12.68 18.82
CA LEU A 261 -3.44 -12.54 17.43
C LEU A 261 -2.85 -13.84 16.87
N ALA A 262 -2.05 -14.56 17.66
CA ALA A 262 -1.50 -15.86 17.25
C ALA A 262 -2.61 -16.91 17.05
N ASN A 263 -3.63 -16.91 17.91
CA ASN A 263 -4.78 -17.82 17.79
C ASN A 263 -5.66 -17.44 16.58
N LEU A 264 -5.94 -16.15 16.38
CA LEU A 264 -6.65 -15.65 15.20
C LEU A 264 -5.99 -16.15 13.90
N GLY A 265 -4.65 -16.08 13.81
CA GLY A 265 -3.93 -16.60 12.66
C GLY A 265 -4.18 -18.09 12.41
N LYS A 266 -4.10 -18.92 13.46
CA LYS A 266 -4.36 -20.37 13.36
C LYS A 266 -5.77 -20.67 12.90
N ASP A 267 -6.75 -19.91 13.39
CA ASP A 267 -8.15 -20.11 13.04
C ASP A 267 -8.45 -19.68 11.60
N LEU A 268 -7.83 -18.59 11.13
CA LEU A 268 -7.94 -18.12 9.76
C LEU A 268 -7.30 -19.05 8.73
N LYS A 269 -6.41 -19.98 9.15
CA LYS A 269 -5.82 -20.97 8.25
C LYS A 269 -6.86 -21.75 7.46
N LYS A 270 -8.02 -22.01 8.05
CA LYS A 270 -9.11 -22.80 7.45
C LYS A 270 -9.89 -22.05 6.37
N THR A 271 -9.65 -20.74 6.21
CA THR A 271 -10.36 -19.91 5.22
C THR A 271 -9.73 -19.96 3.83
N ASP A 272 -8.47 -20.41 3.73
CA ASP A 272 -7.63 -20.33 2.52
C ASP A 272 -7.48 -18.90 1.94
N LEU A 273 -7.80 -17.85 2.71
CA LEU A 273 -7.67 -16.44 2.30
C LEU A 273 -6.25 -15.86 2.48
N PHE A 274 -5.30 -16.67 2.94
CA PHE A 274 -3.92 -16.26 3.22
C PHE A 274 -2.94 -17.15 2.46
N PRO A 275 -2.70 -16.86 1.17
CA PRO A 275 -1.77 -17.67 0.38
C PRO A 275 -0.35 -17.55 0.92
N HIS A 276 0.45 -18.60 0.73
CA HIS A 276 1.82 -18.61 1.19
C HIS A 276 2.64 -17.47 0.55
N GLY A 277 3.30 -16.69 1.42
CA GLY A 277 4.27 -15.69 0.98
C GLY A 277 5.45 -16.32 0.24
N SER A 278 6.19 -15.52 -0.51
CA SER A 278 7.37 -15.96 -1.25
C SER A 278 8.58 -15.10 -0.93
N LYS A 279 9.76 -15.71 -0.76
CA LYS A 279 11.01 -14.96 -0.61
C LYS A 279 11.48 -14.44 -1.96
N PHE A 280 12.01 -13.23 -1.98
CA PHE A 280 12.66 -12.69 -3.19
C PHE A 280 13.83 -13.56 -3.62
N SER A 281 14.54 -14.20 -2.69
CA SER A 281 15.61 -15.15 -3.01
C SER A 281 15.17 -16.37 -3.83
N GLU A 282 13.90 -16.75 -3.75
CA GLU A 282 13.34 -17.90 -4.47
C GLU A 282 12.83 -17.49 -5.86
N LYS A 283 12.44 -16.23 -6.03
CA LYS A 283 11.82 -15.72 -7.27
C LYS A 283 12.76 -14.87 -8.13
N ILE A 284 13.82 -14.33 -7.55
CA ILE A 284 14.81 -13.46 -8.22
C ILE A 284 16.16 -14.18 -8.27
N PRO A 285 16.52 -14.85 -9.39
CA PRO A 285 17.76 -15.61 -9.49
C PRO A 285 19.03 -14.74 -9.43
N ARG A 286 18.95 -13.50 -9.94
CA ARG A 286 20.08 -12.58 -10.00
C ARG A 286 20.26 -11.85 -8.68
N LEU A 287 21.45 -11.96 -8.10
CA LEU A 287 21.77 -11.40 -6.78
C LEU A 287 21.71 -9.88 -6.79
N SER A 288 22.24 -9.25 -7.84
CA SER A 288 22.19 -7.78 -7.93
C SER A 288 20.77 -7.23 -8.03
N HIS A 289 19.89 -7.93 -8.73
CA HIS A 289 18.48 -7.54 -8.85
C HIS A 289 17.75 -7.73 -7.52
N ARG A 290 17.99 -8.85 -6.85
CA ARG A 290 17.46 -9.11 -5.51
C ARG A 290 17.88 -8.03 -4.52
N ASP A 291 19.16 -7.69 -4.46
CA ASP A 291 19.67 -6.67 -3.54
C ASP A 291 19.07 -5.27 -3.84
N VAL A 292 18.76 -4.96 -5.11
CA VAL A 292 18.03 -3.74 -5.49
C VAL A 292 16.60 -3.75 -4.95
N VAL A 293 15.85 -4.82 -5.24
CA VAL A 293 14.45 -4.96 -4.78
C VAL A 293 14.37 -4.91 -3.26
N GLU A 294 15.22 -5.67 -2.57
CA GLU A 294 15.28 -5.67 -1.10
C GLU A 294 15.54 -4.25 -0.57
N LYS A 295 16.44 -3.47 -1.17
CA LYS A 295 16.74 -2.09 -0.72
C LYS A 295 15.64 -1.09 -1.02
N VAL A 296 14.95 -1.21 -2.16
CA VAL A 296 13.79 -0.36 -2.48
C VAL A 296 12.66 -0.63 -1.48
N LEU A 297 12.50 -1.87 -1.03
CA LEU A 297 11.48 -2.29 -0.07
C LEU A 297 11.94 -2.21 1.40
N GLU A 298 12.84 -1.27 1.71
CA GLU A 298 13.38 -0.99 3.06
C GLU A 298 14.08 -2.19 3.74
N GLY A 299 14.64 -3.11 2.94
CA GLY A 299 15.41 -4.27 3.37
C GLY A 299 14.58 -5.53 3.67
N ARG A 300 13.34 -5.58 3.18
CA ARG A 300 12.47 -6.76 3.28
C ARG A 300 12.85 -7.81 2.23
N THR A 301 12.77 -9.08 2.62
CA THR A 301 13.30 -10.22 1.84
C THR A 301 12.23 -11.09 1.17
N GLY A 302 10.96 -10.70 1.25
CA GLY A 302 9.86 -11.40 0.59
C GLY A 302 8.56 -10.60 0.56
N VAL A 303 7.56 -11.18 -0.10
CA VAL A 303 6.20 -10.64 -0.18
C VAL A 303 5.29 -11.53 0.67
N SER A 304 4.47 -10.91 1.53
CA SER A 304 3.37 -11.57 2.23
C SER A 304 2.06 -10.96 1.76
N TYR A 305 1.03 -11.80 1.59
CA TYR A 305 -0.29 -11.38 1.15
C TYR A 305 -1.19 -11.18 2.34
N GLY A 306 -1.84 -10.03 2.41
CA GLY A 306 -2.64 -9.67 3.57
C GLY A 306 -1.83 -9.38 4.83
N PHE A 307 -2.56 -8.99 5.86
CA PHE A 307 -2.05 -8.89 7.22
C PHE A 307 -3.15 -9.26 8.21
N ILE A 308 -2.72 -9.65 9.42
CA ILE A 308 -3.58 -9.70 10.58
C ILE A 308 -3.00 -8.79 11.66
N ALA A 309 -3.88 -8.01 12.27
CA ALA A 309 -3.57 -7.12 13.37
C ALA A 309 -4.70 -7.16 14.40
N LEU A 310 -4.38 -6.77 15.62
CA LEU A 310 -5.35 -6.61 16.69
C LEU A 310 -5.03 -5.31 17.40
N VAL A 311 -6.00 -4.39 17.40
CA VAL A 311 -5.94 -3.13 18.13
C VAL A 311 -6.26 -3.43 19.59
N GLU A 312 -5.39 -3.02 20.51
CA GLU A 312 -5.65 -3.10 21.94
C GLU A 312 -6.74 -2.12 22.33
N SER A 313 -7.43 -2.37 23.45
CA SER A 313 -8.36 -1.42 24.05
C SER A 313 -7.73 -0.02 24.16
N PRO A 314 -8.34 1.02 23.57
CA PRO A 314 -7.79 2.37 23.59
C PRO A 314 -7.61 2.89 25.01
N ARG A 315 -6.46 3.52 25.28
CA ARG A 315 -6.12 4.02 26.62
C ARG A 315 -6.41 5.51 26.71
N TYR A 316 -7.38 5.84 27.55
CA TYR A 316 -7.75 7.21 27.89
C TYR A 316 -7.15 7.59 29.24
N GLU A 317 -6.71 8.84 29.36
CA GLU A 317 -6.33 9.43 30.64
C GLU A 317 -7.13 10.71 30.84
N GLY A 318 -8.06 10.69 31.79
CA GLY A 318 -9.01 11.78 32.01
C GLY A 318 -10.33 11.59 31.26
N ASP A 319 -11.03 12.69 31.01
CA ASP A 319 -12.36 12.68 30.42
C ASP A 319 -12.31 12.28 28.93
N LYS A 320 -13.04 11.22 28.55
CA LYS A 320 -13.16 10.84 27.13
C LYS A 320 -13.80 11.93 26.27
N ARG A 321 -14.68 12.74 26.86
CA ARG A 321 -15.38 13.86 26.21
C ARG A 321 -15.40 15.07 27.11
N ILE A 322 -15.33 16.25 26.51
CA ILE A 322 -15.35 17.52 27.23
C ILE A 322 -16.41 18.47 26.67
N SER A 323 -16.79 19.48 27.45
CA SER A 323 -17.73 20.50 27.01
C SER A 323 -17.09 21.51 26.04
N PRO A 324 -17.89 22.21 25.21
CA PRO A 324 -17.41 23.31 24.38
C PRO A 324 -16.65 24.39 25.16
N GLN A 325 -17.07 24.66 26.41
CA GLN A 325 -16.42 25.65 27.28
C GLN A 325 -15.04 25.20 27.75
N LYS A 326 -14.85 23.90 28.00
CA LYS A 326 -13.55 23.31 28.35
C LYS A 326 -12.64 23.29 27.12
N TRP A 327 -13.17 22.92 25.95
CA TRP A 327 -12.46 22.97 24.66
C TRP A 327 -11.90 24.37 24.34
N ALA A 328 -12.70 25.41 24.55
CA ALA A 328 -12.31 26.78 24.26
C ALA A 328 -11.07 27.25 25.04
N LYS A 329 -10.79 26.63 26.20
CA LYS A 329 -9.65 26.94 27.08
C LYS A 329 -8.39 26.11 26.81
N LEU A 330 -8.47 25.11 25.93
CA LEU A 330 -7.33 24.25 25.60
C LEU A 330 -6.31 25.01 24.74
N SER A 331 -5.04 24.61 24.87
CA SER A 331 -3.91 25.19 24.15
C SER A 331 -3.85 24.71 22.71
N GLU A 332 -3.31 25.56 21.83
CA GLU A 332 -3.02 25.20 20.45
C GLU A 332 -1.82 24.25 20.37
N ILE A 333 -1.84 23.30 19.42
CA ILE A 333 -0.72 22.38 19.16
C ILE A 333 0.05 22.87 17.94
N LYS A 334 1.37 22.94 18.05
CA LYS A 334 2.23 23.37 16.94
C LYS A 334 2.01 22.50 15.70
N ASN A 335 1.81 23.15 14.55
CA ASN A 335 1.61 22.52 13.23
C ASN A 335 0.33 21.69 13.07
N ILE A 336 -0.62 21.78 14.02
CA ILE A 336 -1.95 21.17 13.88
C ILE A 336 -2.98 22.30 13.92
N ASN A 337 -4.03 22.16 13.13
CA ASN A 337 -5.09 23.16 13.07
C ASN A 337 -5.86 23.19 14.40
N LYS A 338 -5.81 24.34 15.08
CA LYS A 338 -6.43 24.58 16.39
C LYS A 338 -7.95 24.48 16.39
N ASP A 339 -8.58 24.59 15.23
CA ASP A 339 -10.03 24.46 15.12
C ASP A 339 -10.47 23.00 15.19
N TYR A 340 -9.55 22.07 14.88
CA TYR A 340 -9.76 20.64 14.92
C TYR A 340 -9.14 19.96 16.13
N VAL A 341 -7.91 20.31 16.53
CA VAL A 341 -7.19 19.63 17.62
C VAL A 341 -6.60 20.63 18.59
N ARG A 342 -6.76 20.35 19.89
CA ARG A 342 -6.18 21.15 20.98
C ARG A 342 -5.67 20.26 22.10
N GLU A 343 -4.82 20.84 22.94
CA GLU A 343 -4.13 20.15 24.04
C GLU A 343 -4.54 20.70 25.40
N SER A 344 -4.87 19.81 26.33
CA SER A 344 -5.10 20.14 27.73
C SER A 344 -3.82 20.32 28.52
N SER A 345 -3.95 20.89 29.72
CA SER A 345 -2.81 21.20 30.60
C SER A 345 -2.02 19.96 31.07
N ASP A 346 -2.65 18.79 31.08
CA ASP A 346 -2.03 17.48 31.34
C ASP A 346 -1.39 16.88 30.07
N GLY A 347 -1.41 17.59 28.95
CA GLY A 347 -0.82 17.18 27.69
C GLY A 347 -1.67 16.20 26.88
N ARG A 348 -2.98 16.07 27.15
CA ARG A 348 -3.88 15.21 26.35
C ARG A 348 -4.46 15.95 25.15
N TRP A 349 -4.53 15.27 24.01
CA TRP A 349 -5.10 15.83 22.79
C TRP A 349 -6.60 15.56 22.74
N TYR A 350 -7.35 16.56 22.30
CA TYR A 350 -8.78 16.45 22.03
C TYR A 350 -9.04 16.85 20.58
N VAL A 351 -10.01 16.20 19.95
CA VAL A 351 -10.49 16.49 18.60
C VAL A 351 -11.90 17.04 18.69
N LYS A 352 -12.14 18.15 17.99
CA LYS A 352 -13.49 18.65 17.68
C LYS A 352 -13.95 17.98 16.39
N SER A 353 -15.09 17.31 16.46
CA SER A 353 -15.67 16.58 15.34
C SER A 353 -17.17 16.82 15.22
N VAL A 354 -17.75 16.67 14.02
CA VAL A 354 -19.17 16.60 13.73
C VAL A 354 -19.54 15.15 13.41
N LEU A 355 -20.32 14.51 14.26
CA LEU A 355 -20.80 13.14 14.05
C LEU A 355 -22.32 13.13 14.11
N ARG A 356 -22.96 12.71 13.02
CA ARG A 356 -24.43 12.67 12.85
C ARG A 356 -25.09 14.02 13.10
N GLY A 357 -24.42 15.10 12.70
CA GLY A 357 -24.86 16.48 12.91
C GLY A 357 -24.47 17.08 14.25
N ASP A 358 -24.06 16.28 15.23
CA ASP A 358 -23.67 16.77 16.56
C ASP A 358 -22.18 17.11 16.61
N THR A 359 -21.87 18.32 17.10
CA THR A 359 -20.48 18.67 17.41
C THR A 359 -20.05 18.05 18.73
N ILE A 360 -19.04 17.20 18.69
CA ILE A 360 -18.45 16.50 19.84
C ILE A 360 -16.98 16.90 20.03
N TYR A 361 -16.53 16.87 21.28
CA TYR A 361 -15.15 17.17 21.67
C TYR A 361 -14.61 15.99 22.46
N GLN A 362 -13.73 15.22 21.85
CA GLN A 362 -13.34 13.91 22.38
C GLN A 362 -11.83 13.74 22.45
N GLN A 363 -11.37 13.03 23.47
CA GLN A 363 -9.96 12.75 23.66
C GLN A 363 -9.46 11.85 22.53
N VAL A 364 -8.24 12.13 22.04
CA VAL A 364 -7.44 11.22 21.23
C VAL A 364 -6.68 10.31 22.20
N PRO A 365 -7.03 9.02 22.30
CA PRO A 365 -6.38 8.11 23.25
C PRO A 365 -5.03 7.62 22.72
N ASP A 366 -4.28 6.99 23.61
CA ASP A 366 -3.11 6.23 23.24
C ASP A 366 -3.55 4.90 22.61
N ILE A 367 -3.11 4.66 21.38
CA ILE A 367 -3.48 3.47 20.61
C ILE A 367 -2.28 2.54 20.54
N TRP A 368 -2.53 1.25 20.78
CA TRP A 368 -1.56 0.20 20.58
C TRP A 368 -2.16 -0.88 19.70
N ILE A 369 -1.36 -1.42 18.80
CA ILE A 369 -1.72 -2.56 17.96
C ILE A 369 -0.66 -3.64 18.13
N VAL A 370 -1.07 -4.89 18.13
CA VAL A 370 -0.18 -6.02 17.84
C VAL A 370 -0.43 -6.45 16.40
N THR A 371 0.64 -6.66 15.64
CA THR A 371 0.56 -7.08 14.25
C THR A 371 1.62 -8.12 13.96
N SER A 372 1.30 -8.98 13.01
CA SER A 372 2.29 -9.82 12.36
C SER A 372 3.43 -8.96 11.76
N ARG A 373 4.67 -9.43 11.90
CA ARG A 373 5.81 -8.84 11.19
C ARG A 373 5.71 -9.10 9.68
N SER A 374 6.38 -8.26 8.89
CA SER A 374 6.48 -8.45 7.44
C SER A 374 7.09 -9.82 7.11
N GLY A 375 6.50 -10.56 6.17
CA GLY A 375 7.03 -11.84 5.70
C GLY A 375 6.90 -13.03 6.66
N SER A 376 6.20 -12.92 7.80
CA SER A 376 5.79 -14.10 8.58
C SER A 376 4.60 -14.83 7.95
N ASP A 377 4.45 -16.12 8.28
CA ASP A 377 3.25 -16.89 7.99
C ASP A 377 2.11 -16.41 8.90
N LYS A 378 1.13 -15.72 8.31
CA LYS A 378 0.00 -15.11 9.02
C LYS A 378 -0.90 -16.16 9.67
N THR A 379 -0.86 -17.39 9.18
CA THR A 379 -1.71 -18.50 9.67
C THR A 379 -1.02 -19.36 10.73
N ASN A 380 0.26 -19.09 11.01
CA ASN A 380 1.06 -19.86 11.94
C ASN A 380 2.11 -18.96 12.63
N LEU A 381 1.63 -17.88 13.27
CA LEU A 381 2.50 -16.94 13.96
C LEU A 381 3.10 -17.56 15.22
N ASP A 382 4.41 -17.47 15.36
CA ASP A 382 5.07 -17.63 16.65
C ASP A 382 4.89 -16.34 17.47
N ARG A 383 4.19 -16.43 18.59
CA ARG A 383 3.90 -15.29 19.47
C ARG A 383 5.16 -14.55 19.90
N ASP A 384 6.23 -15.30 20.19
CA ASP A 384 7.42 -14.76 20.84
C ASP A 384 8.41 -14.18 19.82
N THR A 385 8.18 -14.38 18.51
CA THR A 385 9.12 -13.96 17.48
C THR A 385 8.52 -13.31 16.23
N ASP A 386 7.24 -13.56 15.92
CA ASP A 386 6.57 -13.06 14.71
C ASP A 386 5.61 -11.90 14.96
N ILE A 387 5.37 -11.53 16.21
CA ILE A 387 4.45 -10.44 16.58
C ILE A 387 5.26 -9.21 17.02
N VAL A 388 4.94 -8.06 16.42
CA VAL A 388 5.46 -6.76 16.84
C VAL A 388 4.31 -5.91 17.37
N ARG A 389 4.64 -4.98 18.27
CA ARG A 389 3.67 -4.07 18.88
C ARG A 389 3.97 -2.64 18.45
N VAL A 390 2.98 -1.96 17.88
CA VAL A 390 3.11 -0.60 17.36
C VAL A 390 2.21 0.33 18.16
N GLY A 391 2.74 1.47 18.60
CA GLY A 391 2.00 2.47 19.37
C GLY A 391 1.85 3.78 18.62
N LEU A 392 0.73 4.45 18.82
CA LEU A 392 0.45 5.80 18.36
C LEU A 392 0.04 6.65 19.57
N ILE A 393 0.93 7.55 19.98
CA ILE A 393 0.75 8.40 21.16
C ILE A 393 1.03 9.84 20.73
N LYS A 394 -0.02 10.69 20.71
CA LYS A 394 0.07 12.10 20.32
C LYS A 394 0.80 12.30 18.97
N GLY A 395 0.40 11.54 17.96
CA GLY A 395 1.00 11.57 16.62
C GLY A 395 2.42 10.98 16.51
N LYS A 396 2.98 10.41 17.59
CA LYS A 396 4.30 9.76 17.58
C LYS A 396 4.15 8.25 17.49
N LEU A 397 5.01 7.64 16.66
CA LEU A 397 5.04 6.21 16.43
C LEU A 397 6.02 5.52 17.37
N TYR A 398 5.60 4.40 17.94
CA TYR A 398 6.41 3.52 18.78
C TYR A 398 6.47 2.14 18.13
N LEU A 399 7.64 1.50 18.13
CA LEU A 399 7.81 0.12 17.67
C LEU A 399 8.45 -0.68 18.79
N GLN A 400 7.72 -1.66 19.31
CA GLN A 400 8.17 -2.59 20.31
C GLN A 400 8.35 -3.98 19.70
N THR A 401 9.53 -4.55 19.93
CA THR A 401 9.92 -5.86 19.44
C THR A 401 9.91 -6.86 20.58
N PRO A 402 9.68 -8.16 20.33
CA PRO A 402 9.74 -9.14 21.40
C PRO A 402 11.11 -9.14 22.10
N LYS A 403 11.11 -9.19 23.43
CA LYS A 403 12.33 -9.29 24.25
C LYS A 403 13.16 -10.52 23.82
N GLY A 404 14.48 -10.34 23.73
CA GLY A 404 15.42 -11.43 23.44
C GLY A 404 15.51 -11.86 21.98
N VAL A 405 14.79 -11.19 21.06
CA VAL A 405 14.96 -11.44 19.62
C VAL A 405 16.24 -10.82 19.11
N ASP A 406 17.08 -11.63 18.45
CA ASP A 406 18.26 -11.12 17.75
C ASP A 406 17.85 -10.35 16.49
N LEU A 407 17.84 -9.02 16.61
CA LEU A 407 17.50 -8.09 15.54
C LEU A 407 18.46 -8.15 14.34
N LYS A 408 19.65 -8.75 14.49
CA LYS A 408 20.59 -8.96 13.38
C LYS A 408 20.25 -10.20 12.56
N ARG A 409 19.52 -11.15 13.15
CA ARG A 409 19.17 -12.44 12.53
C ARG A 409 17.73 -12.51 12.03
N ARG A 410 16.81 -11.73 12.58
CA ARG A 410 15.40 -11.74 12.18
C ARG A 410 14.92 -10.35 11.73
N ASP A 411 14.27 -10.33 10.57
CA ASP A 411 13.58 -9.13 10.07
C ASP A 411 12.30 -8.88 10.87
N ILE A 412 12.35 -7.91 11.77
CA ILE A 412 11.26 -7.52 12.68
C ILE A 412 10.49 -6.28 12.21
N ARG A 413 10.52 -5.98 10.91
CA ARG A 413 9.79 -4.83 10.36
C ARG A 413 8.28 -5.03 10.51
N PRO A 414 7.52 -3.98 10.91
CA PRO A 414 6.07 -4.05 10.93
C PRO A 414 5.50 -4.15 9.50
N SER A 415 4.20 -4.45 9.42
CA SER A 415 3.46 -4.52 8.15
C SER A 415 3.66 -3.25 7.31
N PHE A 416 3.64 -3.40 5.97
CA PHE A 416 3.59 -2.25 5.06
C PHE A 416 2.40 -1.35 5.36
N ASP A 417 1.28 -1.94 5.75
CA ASP A 417 0.01 -1.28 6.04
C ASP A 417 -0.05 -0.64 7.43
N THR A 418 1.08 -0.42 8.12
CA THR A 418 1.08 0.17 9.47
C THR A 418 0.30 1.49 9.53
N TYR A 419 0.40 2.36 8.51
CA TYR A 419 -0.39 3.60 8.49
C TYR A 419 -1.88 3.36 8.30
N VAL A 420 -2.26 2.40 7.47
CA VAL A 420 -3.66 2.01 7.24
C VAL A 420 -4.25 1.45 8.54
N ILE A 421 -3.55 0.52 9.20
CA ILE A 421 -3.99 -0.10 10.45
C ILE A 421 -4.17 0.97 11.55
N LEU A 422 -3.22 1.89 11.69
CA LEU A 422 -3.31 2.96 12.69
C LEU A 422 -4.42 3.97 12.37
N ALA A 423 -4.66 4.26 11.09
CA ALA A 423 -5.74 5.14 10.65
C ALA A 423 -7.12 4.50 10.92
N GLN A 424 -7.28 3.21 10.65
CA GLN A 424 -8.47 2.42 10.99
C GLN A 424 -8.69 2.39 12.51
N ALA A 425 -7.66 2.03 13.29
CA ALA A 425 -7.74 1.99 14.74
C ALA A 425 -8.17 3.35 15.33
N LEU A 426 -7.56 4.43 14.86
CA LEU A 426 -7.86 5.78 15.35
C LEU A 426 -9.24 6.25 14.94
N SER A 427 -9.63 6.09 13.67
CA SER A 427 -10.97 6.46 13.21
C SER A 427 -12.05 5.65 13.92
N CYS A 428 -11.86 4.34 14.14
CA CYS A 428 -12.80 3.55 14.94
C CYS A 428 -12.92 4.08 16.36
N THR A 429 -11.80 4.46 16.98
CA THR A 429 -11.80 4.99 18.34
C THR A 429 -12.50 6.34 18.45
N LEU A 430 -12.42 7.16 17.39
CA LEU A 430 -13.08 8.47 17.33
C LEU A 430 -14.57 8.35 16.98
N TYR A 431 -14.94 7.51 16.03
CA TYR A 431 -16.27 7.56 15.41
C TYR A 431 -17.14 6.34 15.74
N THR A 432 -16.55 5.19 16.02
CA THR A 432 -17.23 3.95 16.40
C THR A 432 -16.66 3.35 17.70
N PRO A 433 -16.58 4.10 18.82
CA PRO A 433 -15.82 3.69 20.00
C PRO A 433 -16.28 2.36 20.62
N LYS A 434 -17.56 2.00 20.46
CA LYS A 434 -18.09 0.69 20.90
C LYS A 434 -17.46 -0.49 20.15
N LEU A 435 -17.09 -0.31 18.89
CA LEU A 435 -16.51 -1.38 18.06
C LEU A 435 -15.09 -1.76 18.52
N VAL A 436 -14.39 -0.86 19.22
CA VAL A 436 -12.97 -1.01 19.60
C VAL A 436 -12.74 -1.02 21.12
N GLU A 437 -13.79 -0.95 21.94
CA GLU A 437 -13.64 -0.80 23.40
C GLU A 437 -12.85 -1.95 24.05
N ASP A 438 -13.08 -3.19 23.60
CA ASP A 438 -12.40 -4.40 24.06
C ASP A 438 -11.20 -4.79 23.16
N GLY A 439 -10.80 -3.87 22.29
CA GLY A 439 -9.90 -4.13 21.18
C GLY A 439 -10.63 -4.68 19.95
N ILE A 440 -10.01 -4.54 18.77
CA ILE A 440 -10.62 -4.98 17.52
C ILE A 440 -9.62 -5.74 16.63
N PRO A 441 -9.92 -6.97 16.17
CA PRO A 441 -9.19 -7.62 15.09
C PRO A 441 -9.39 -6.91 13.75
N ILE A 442 -8.32 -6.85 12.97
CA ILE A 442 -8.32 -6.36 11.59
C ILE A 442 -7.71 -7.47 10.73
N VAL A 443 -8.49 -7.95 9.78
CA VAL A 443 -8.12 -9.03 8.86
C VAL A 443 -8.09 -8.47 7.44
N HIS A 444 -6.91 -8.39 6.85
CA HIS A 444 -6.71 -7.94 5.46
C HIS A 444 -6.33 -9.11 4.56
N PHE A 445 -7.05 -9.28 3.46
CA PHE A 445 -6.75 -10.26 2.41
C PHE A 445 -7.02 -9.69 1.01
N HIS A 446 -6.38 -10.26 0.01
CA HIS A 446 -6.43 -9.76 -1.37
C HIS A 446 -7.57 -10.44 -2.15
N GLY A 447 -8.79 -10.17 -1.70
CA GLY A 447 -10.03 -10.69 -2.26
C GLY A 447 -11.19 -9.76 -1.89
N TYR A 448 -12.38 -10.07 -2.36
CA TYR A 448 -13.58 -9.25 -2.13
C TYR A 448 -14.77 -10.14 -1.78
N PRO A 449 -15.63 -9.74 -0.82
CA PRO A 449 -16.89 -10.42 -0.59
C PRO A 449 -17.93 -10.12 -1.66
N ASP A 450 -18.77 -11.10 -2.00
CA ASP A 450 -20.03 -10.88 -2.71
C ASP A 450 -20.93 -9.95 -1.86
N PRO A 451 -21.58 -8.92 -2.44
CA PRO A 451 -22.49 -8.05 -1.69
C PRO A 451 -23.57 -8.79 -0.90
N LYS A 452 -24.01 -9.98 -1.33
CA LYS A 452 -25.02 -10.77 -0.61
C LYS A 452 -24.48 -11.44 0.67
N TRP A 453 -23.15 -11.48 0.83
CA TRP A 453 -22.52 -12.06 2.02
C TRP A 453 -22.85 -11.25 3.27
N PHE A 454 -23.03 -9.93 3.16
CA PHE A 454 -23.26 -9.06 4.30
C PHE A 454 -24.66 -9.26 4.91
N ASN A 455 -24.70 -9.48 6.22
CA ASN A 455 -25.93 -9.55 7.01
C ASN A 455 -26.39 -8.17 7.48
N GLN A 456 -27.54 -8.12 8.18
CA GLN A 456 -27.97 -6.92 8.88
C GLN A 456 -26.88 -6.44 9.85
N ASN A 457 -26.62 -5.12 9.85
CA ASN A 457 -25.54 -4.46 10.62
C ASN A 457 -24.10 -4.83 10.22
N GLU A 458 -23.91 -5.56 9.13
CA GLU A 458 -22.62 -5.74 8.48
C GLU A 458 -22.57 -4.84 7.25
N TYR A 459 -21.50 -4.07 7.10
CA TYR A 459 -21.47 -3.05 6.06
C TYR A 459 -20.14 -3.01 5.32
N HIS A 460 -20.16 -2.48 4.10
CA HIS A 460 -18.97 -2.20 3.31
C HIS A 460 -18.93 -0.75 2.83
N ILE A 461 -17.71 -0.23 2.64
CA ILE A 461 -17.48 1.09 2.04
C ILE A 461 -16.15 1.12 1.28
N GLY A 462 -16.02 2.02 0.32
CA GLY A 462 -14.75 2.31 -0.36
C GLY A 462 -14.56 1.62 -1.72
N ALA A 463 -15.51 0.81 -2.18
CA ALA A 463 -15.43 0.16 -3.49
C ALA A 463 -15.35 1.16 -4.67
N GLN A 464 -15.90 2.37 -4.47
CA GLN A 464 -15.84 3.47 -5.43
C GLN A 464 -14.60 4.37 -5.26
N ASN A 465 -13.78 4.14 -4.24
CA ASN A 465 -12.57 4.94 -4.04
C ASN A 465 -11.56 4.65 -5.16
N PRO A 466 -10.72 5.65 -5.51
CA PRO A 466 -9.59 5.43 -6.39
C PRO A 466 -8.67 4.33 -5.87
N SER A 467 -8.20 3.48 -6.78
CA SER A 467 -7.31 2.36 -6.49
C SER A 467 -5.90 2.88 -6.23
N VAL A 468 -5.46 2.83 -4.97
CA VAL A 468 -4.12 3.22 -4.54
C VAL A 468 -3.30 2.00 -4.11
N PRO A 469 -1.95 2.05 -4.17
CA PRO A 469 -1.12 0.95 -3.70
C PRO A 469 -1.23 0.72 -2.19
N CYS A 470 -0.92 -0.50 -1.76
CA CYS A 470 -0.94 -0.88 -0.34
C CYS A 470 0.03 -0.05 0.50
N GLY A 471 -0.29 0.14 1.78
CA GLY A 471 0.54 0.88 2.73
C GLY A 471 0.80 2.34 2.41
N THR A 472 0.09 2.92 1.42
CA THR A 472 0.23 4.33 1.05
C THR A 472 -0.47 5.24 2.05
N ILE A 473 -0.09 6.51 2.02
CA ILE A 473 -0.71 7.55 2.86
C ILE A 473 -2.17 7.75 2.43
N GLU A 474 -2.39 7.72 1.13
CA GLU A 474 -3.68 7.87 0.47
C GLU A 474 -4.62 6.72 0.89
N ALA A 475 -4.14 5.47 0.95
CA ALA A 475 -4.92 4.34 1.47
C ALA A 475 -5.33 4.54 2.93
N ALA A 476 -4.41 5.03 3.78
CA ALA A 476 -4.70 5.29 5.19
C ALA A 476 -5.76 6.40 5.36
N LEU A 477 -5.67 7.45 4.55
CA LEU A 477 -6.65 8.55 4.54
C LEU A 477 -8.04 8.10 4.07
N LEU A 478 -8.11 7.28 3.01
CA LEU A 478 -9.37 6.72 2.51
C LEU A 478 -10.03 5.78 3.53
N ASN A 479 -9.25 4.95 4.23
CA ASN A 479 -9.75 4.08 5.29
C ASN A 479 -10.25 4.89 6.50
N PHE A 480 -9.52 5.93 6.92
CA PHE A 480 -9.95 6.83 7.99
C PHE A 480 -11.30 7.46 7.69
N ASP A 481 -11.45 7.96 6.47
CA ASP A 481 -12.68 8.58 5.98
C ASP A 481 -13.83 7.57 5.87
N GLY A 482 -13.56 6.37 5.36
CA GLY A 482 -14.57 5.31 5.25
C GLY A 482 -15.20 4.94 6.59
N VAL A 483 -14.40 4.83 7.67
CA VAL A 483 -14.94 4.58 9.02
C VAL A 483 -15.84 5.73 9.49
N TYR A 484 -15.45 6.98 9.23
CA TYR A 484 -16.26 8.15 9.57
C TYR A 484 -17.59 8.19 8.80
N GLU A 485 -17.55 7.97 7.49
CA GLU A 485 -18.75 7.94 6.63
C GLU A 485 -19.73 6.87 7.12
N MET A 486 -19.21 5.69 7.47
CA MET A 486 -20.02 4.61 8.00
C MET A 486 -20.61 4.91 9.37
N ALA A 487 -19.85 5.54 10.27
CA ALA A 487 -20.32 5.94 11.59
C ALA A 487 -21.44 7.01 11.52
N ASN A 488 -21.38 7.87 10.50
CA ASN A 488 -22.40 8.86 10.21
C ASN A 488 -23.67 8.23 9.65
N ALA A 489 -23.54 7.30 8.71
CA ALA A 489 -24.68 6.68 8.07
C ALA A 489 -25.43 5.68 8.98
N ASN A 490 -24.71 4.92 9.82
CA ASN A 490 -25.29 3.75 10.50
C ASN A 490 -25.28 3.83 12.03
N GLY A 491 -24.78 4.92 12.61
CA GLY A 491 -24.75 5.07 14.06
C GLY A 491 -23.63 4.25 14.74
N ASN A 492 -23.93 3.67 15.90
CA ASN A 492 -22.97 2.92 16.71
C ASN A 492 -23.17 1.40 16.65
N MET A 493 -24.12 0.91 15.84
CA MET A 493 -24.43 -0.52 15.71
C MET A 493 -23.81 -1.05 14.43
N MET A 494 -22.65 -1.70 14.56
CA MET A 494 -21.94 -2.36 13.48
C MET A 494 -21.38 -3.67 14.03
N ASP A 495 -21.80 -4.78 13.45
CA ASP A 495 -21.30 -6.11 13.81
C ASP A 495 -20.06 -6.46 12.97
N LEU A 496 -19.96 -5.89 11.77
CA LEU A 496 -18.81 -6.02 10.88
C LEU A 496 -18.69 -4.79 9.98
N LEU A 497 -17.46 -4.34 9.76
CA LEU A 497 -17.12 -3.30 8.80
C LEU A 497 -16.07 -3.83 7.82
N CYS A 498 -16.40 -3.77 6.54
CA CYS A 498 -15.52 -4.09 5.43
C CYS A 498 -15.06 -2.80 4.73
N LEU A 499 -13.79 -2.46 4.88
CA LEU A 499 -13.18 -1.34 4.17
C LEU A 499 -12.53 -1.87 2.89
N VAL A 500 -13.13 -1.54 1.76
CA VAL A 500 -12.73 -1.98 0.43
C VAL A 500 -11.62 -1.08 -0.11
N GLU A 501 -10.52 -1.70 -0.53
CA GLU A 501 -9.41 -1.06 -1.22
C GLU A 501 -9.38 -1.55 -2.67
N SER A 502 -9.98 -0.78 -3.58
CA SER A 502 -10.11 -1.11 -5.00
C SER A 502 -8.78 -1.55 -5.64
N ASP A 503 -8.82 -2.62 -6.45
CA ASP A 503 -7.64 -3.28 -7.05
C ASP A 503 -6.51 -3.63 -6.04
N HIS A 504 -6.88 -3.94 -4.80
CA HIS A 504 -5.96 -4.44 -3.77
C HIS A 504 -6.58 -5.54 -2.90
N GLY A 505 -7.67 -5.26 -2.18
CA GLY A 505 -8.27 -6.19 -1.24
C GLY A 505 -9.27 -5.53 -0.28
N VAL A 506 -9.51 -6.18 0.85
CA VAL A 506 -10.43 -5.67 1.88
C VAL A 506 -9.85 -5.81 3.27
N ASN A 507 -10.18 -4.85 4.13
CA ASN A 507 -9.94 -4.93 5.56
C ASN A 507 -11.27 -5.25 6.26
N ILE A 508 -11.32 -6.39 6.96
CA ILE A 508 -12.48 -6.81 7.75
C ILE A 508 -12.23 -6.52 9.22
N LEU A 509 -13.14 -5.74 9.79
CA LEU A 509 -13.14 -5.28 11.18
C LEU A 509 -14.42 -5.75 11.86
N GLY A 510 -14.33 -6.15 13.12
CA GLY A 510 -15.47 -6.66 13.89
C GLY A 510 -15.09 -6.83 15.36
N PRO A 511 -16.06 -6.77 16.28
CA PRO A 511 -15.79 -6.63 17.72
C PRO A 511 -15.14 -7.88 18.35
N LYS A 512 -15.28 -9.05 17.71
CA LYS A 512 -14.80 -10.33 18.25
C LYS A 512 -14.06 -11.15 17.20
N PRO A 513 -12.85 -11.68 17.49
CA PRO A 513 -12.12 -12.56 16.58
C PRO A 513 -12.95 -13.77 16.11
N GLU A 514 -13.69 -14.39 17.01
CA GLU A 514 -14.48 -15.60 16.74
C GLU A 514 -15.59 -15.33 15.73
N TYR A 515 -16.21 -14.13 15.80
CA TYR A 515 -17.24 -13.71 14.87
C TYR A 515 -16.66 -13.54 13.46
N ILE A 516 -15.55 -12.79 13.32
CA ILE A 516 -14.89 -12.58 12.03
C ILE A 516 -14.47 -13.93 11.42
N VAL A 517 -13.84 -14.80 12.21
CA VAL A 517 -13.42 -16.13 11.74
C VAL A 517 -14.63 -16.92 11.23
N SER A 518 -15.73 -16.97 11.99
CA SER A 518 -16.93 -17.68 11.57
C SER A 518 -17.49 -17.14 10.26
N ARG A 519 -17.62 -15.82 10.12
CA ARG A 519 -18.17 -15.17 8.93
C ARG A 519 -17.29 -15.35 7.71
N LEU A 520 -15.96 -15.27 7.88
CA LEU A 520 -15.00 -15.52 6.80
C LEU A 520 -15.00 -16.98 6.36
N LEU A 521 -15.09 -17.93 7.29
CA LEU A 521 -15.18 -19.36 6.96
C LEU A 521 -16.47 -19.70 6.21
N GLU A 522 -17.58 -19.13 6.63
CA GLU A 522 -18.86 -19.26 5.95
C GLU A 522 -18.78 -18.70 4.52
N GLY A 523 -18.23 -17.49 4.36
CA GLY A 523 -18.04 -16.84 3.07
C GLY A 523 -17.09 -17.61 2.15
N SER A 524 -15.96 -18.08 2.66
CA SER A 524 -15.00 -18.84 1.85
C SER A 524 -15.55 -20.21 1.44
N SER A 525 -16.26 -20.89 2.34
CA SER A 525 -16.83 -22.23 2.07
C SER A 525 -18.02 -22.20 1.09
N SER A 526 -18.81 -21.12 1.12
CA SER A 526 -19.93 -20.90 0.19
C SER A 526 -19.49 -20.35 -1.17
N GLY A 527 -18.23 -19.89 -1.28
CA GLY A 527 -17.72 -19.21 -2.47
C GLY A 527 -18.15 -17.75 -2.57
N ASP A 528 -18.71 -17.17 -1.50
CA ASP A 528 -19.11 -15.77 -1.41
C ASP A 528 -17.93 -14.85 -1.03
N ILE A 529 -16.81 -15.43 -0.57
CA ILE A 529 -15.52 -14.75 -0.45
C ILE A 529 -14.47 -15.59 -1.15
N MET A 530 -13.68 -14.95 -2.00
CA MET A 530 -12.51 -15.57 -2.61
C MET A 530 -11.42 -14.54 -2.89
N LEU A 531 -10.21 -15.05 -3.07
CA LEU A 531 -9.06 -14.25 -3.50
C LEU A 531 -9.24 -13.75 -4.94
N GLY A 532 -8.60 -12.63 -5.25
CA GLY A 532 -8.67 -11.96 -6.55
C GLY A 532 -9.89 -11.05 -6.72
N GLY A 533 -9.95 -10.36 -7.86
CA GLY A 533 -10.89 -9.27 -8.14
C GLY A 533 -12.34 -9.65 -8.45
N ARG A 534 -12.76 -10.91 -8.25
CA ARG A 534 -14.03 -11.43 -8.78
C ARG A 534 -15.26 -10.60 -8.41
N TYR A 535 -15.40 -10.26 -7.13
CA TYR A 535 -16.60 -9.58 -6.59
C TYR A 535 -16.48 -8.05 -6.48
N LEU A 536 -15.33 -7.47 -6.89
CA LEU A 536 -15.13 -6.02 -6.86
C LEU A 536 -16.14 -5.27 -7.75
N PRO A 537 -16.44 -5.71 -9.00
CA PRO A 537 -17.45 -5.04 -9.83
C PRO A 537 -18.84 -5.04 -9.20
N GLU A 538 -19.23 -6.12 -8.53
CA GLU A 538 -20.50 -6.26 -7.81
C GLU A 538 -20.56 -5.29 -6.63
N LEU A 539 -19.51 -5.21 -5.82
CA LEU A 539 -19.41 -4.25 -4.70
C LEU A 539 -19.49 -2.81 -5.20
N LYS A 540 -18.80 -2.49 -6.31
CA LYS A 540 -18.90 -1.17 -6.94
C LYS A 540 -20.35 -0.84 -7.29
N ARG A 541 -21.07 -1.76 -7.96
CA ARG A 541 -22.48 -1.55 -8.32
C ARG A 541 -23.38 -1.38 -7.10
N ALA A 542 -23.18 -2.20 -6.06
CA ALA A 542 -23.94 -2.11 -4.82
C ALA A 542 -23.73 -0.79 -4.07
N SER A 543 -22.53 -0.20 -4.14
CA SER A 543 -22.23 1.11 -3.54
C SER A 543 -22.70 2.32 -4.36
N ALA A 544 -23.19 2.12 -5.59
CA ALA A 544 -23.63 3.20 -6.47
C ALA A 544 -25.15 3.47 -6.41
N GLY A 545 -25.91 2.55 -5.82
CA GLY A 545 -27.34 2.72 -5.49
C GLY A 545 -27.50 3.13 -4.04
#